data_AF-A0A5C6GFU9-F1
#
_entry.id   AF-A0A5C6GFU9-F1
#
_cell.length_a   1.000
_cell.length_b   1.000
_cell.length_c   1.000
_cell.angle_alpha   90.00
_cell.angle_beta   90.00
_cell.angle_gamma   90.00
#
_symmetry.space_group_name_H-M   'P 1'
#
loop_
_entity.id
_entity.type
_entity.pdbx_description
1 polymer ?
#
loop_
_entity_poly.entity_id
_entity_poly.type
_entity_poly.pdbx_seq_one_letter_code
_entity_poly.pdbx_strand_id
1 'polypeptide(L)'
;MQSEKKKPPQIIKIQPRIVIHGGAGNIVRRNFPPEKYRAYRDALVAIITKTSECMHAPPPKSSPKPSSALDVACYAVTLMEDNALFNSGHGAVFTRDGINELEASVMVSRGHKKRGVGVMGLRHVRNPVLLAKEMLEHGDGDLAPRPQAQASSVSADDELDVPSAQGHTQIWGPAAEQLARRYGLDMVDPGYFFTQQRWDEHVRALDREKQGLGLAAWSVEEYLPQGTCGAVALDEDGVVCAATSTGGMTNKLTGRIGDTPVVGAGFWAEQWSEDGAAVRGASAWERLARSVGTASPGLSLAGPLKGLLADCLPTPFTYSPLDPDSLSSHSSRAGTITTRSMGASGTGNGDSFLRISAARTVAAMARWKPESTASALTNVVGPGGELQRSAGDRWGRTGEGEGGMIGIESVVETDGKTGQLVRVRSEILMDYNCGGMYRAWIDEKGRVRMSIWNNEGEDPENRH
;
A
#
# COMPACT_ATOMS: atom_id res chain seq x y z
N MET A 1 15.35 -26.31 -48.39
CA MET A 1 15.11 -25.04 -47.68
C MET A 1 13.73 -25.11 -47.05
N GLN A 2 13.64 -25.50 -45.77
CA GLN A 2 12.39 -25.36 -45.01
C GLN A 2 12.39 -23.94 -44.45
N SER A 3 11.42 -23.13 -44.86
CA SER A 3 11.22 -21.79 -44.32
C SER A 3 10.89 -21.89 -42.83
N GLU A 4 11.77 -21.39 -41.97
CA GLU A 4 11.44 -21.14 -40.58
C GLU A 4 10.24 -20.20 -40.52
N LYS A 5 9.07 -20.74 -40.16
CA LYS A 5 7.90 -19.92 -39.83
C LYS A 5 8.27 -19.11 -38.59
N LYS A 6 8.59 -17.82 -38.78
CA LYS A 6 8.71 -16.84 -37.69
C LYS A 6 7.47 -16.98 -36.81
N LYS A 7 7.67 -17.36 -35.54
CA LYS A 7 6.60 -17.30 -34.53
C LYS A 7 6.01 -15.88 -34.58
N PRO A 8 4.67 -15.73 -34.55
CA PRO A 8 4.07 -14.41 -34.47
C PRO A 8 4.63 -13.67 -33.24
N PRO A 9 4.84 -12.34 -33.33
CA PRO A 9 5.37 -11.57 -32.23
C PRO A 9 4.48 -11.78 -30.99
N GLN A 10 5.09 -12.18 -29.86
CA GLN A 10 4.36 -12.28 -28.61
C GLN A 10 3.86 -10.89 -28.23
N ILE A 11 2.54 -10.75 -28.08
CA ILE A 11 1.94 -9.53 -27.54
C ILE A 11 2.28 -9.48 -26.05
N ILE A 12 3.15 -8.54 -25.67
CA ILE A 12 3.51 -8.29 -24.28
C ILE A 12 2.34 -7.55 -23.64
N LYS A 13 1.85 -8.06 -22.51
CA LYS A 13 0.76 -7.46 -21.72
C LYS A 13 1.15 -7.44 -20.25
N ILE A 14 0.61 -6.47 -19.53
CA ILE A 14 0.70 -6.43 -18.07
C ILE A 14 -0.24 -7.49 -17.53
N GLN A 15 0.27 -8.37 -16.68
CA GLN A 15 -0.53 -9.36 -15.99
C GLN A 15 -1.05 -8.75 -14.69
N PRO A 16 -2.38 -8.70 -14.49
CA PRO A 16 -2.96 -8.23 -13.23
C PRO A 16 -2.45 -9.03 -12.03
N ARG A 17 -2.28 -8.38 -10.88
CA ARG A 17 -1.78 -9.00 -9.64
C ARG A 17 -2.57 -8.50 -8.44
N ILE A 18 -2.78 -9.38 -7.46
CA ILE A 18 -3.48 -9.06 -6.21
C ILE A 18 -2.79 -9.75 -5.04
N VAL A 19 -2.66 -9.01 -3.94
CA VAL A 19 -2.24 -9.50 -2.63
C VAL A 19 -3.10 -8.83 -1.56
N ILE A 20 -3.46 -9.57 -0.52
CA ILE A 20 -4.24 -9.10 0.62
C ILE A 20 -3.55 -9.44 1.95
N HIS A 21 -3.82 -8.65 2.99
CA HIS A 21 -3.47 -8.97 4.36
C HIS A 21 -4.66 -8.82 5.31
N GLY A 22 -4.72 -9.70 6.30
CA GLY A 22 -5.69 -9.67 7.40
C GLY A 22 -5.11 -9.16 8.73
N GLY A 23 -3.90 -8.59 8.68
CA GLY A 23 -3.23 -7.98 9.82
C GLY A 23 -1.95 -8.69 10.27
N ALA A 24 -1.05 -7.92 10.87
CA ALA A 24 0.20 -8.37 11.46
C ALA A 24 0.20 -8.20 12.98
N GLY A 25 1.07 -8.94 13.65
CA GLY A 25 1.33 -8.78 15.08
C GLY A 25 1.96 -10.00 15.71
N ASN A 26 1.76 -10.16 17.02
CA ASN A 26 2.28 -11.27 17.80
C ASN A 26 1.51 -12.59 17.54
N ILE A 27 1.56 -13.09 16.30
CA ILE A 27 0.92 -14.33 15.85
C ILE A 27 1.91 -15.49 15.99
N VAL A 28 2.05 -16.01 17.21
CA VAL A 28 3.01 -17.07 17.50
C VAL A 28 2.51 -18.42 16.97
N ARG A 29 3.32 -19.09 16.15
CA ARG A 29 2.97 -20.41 15.57
C ARG A 29 2.82 -21.51 16.62
N ARG A 30 3.66 -21.49 17.65
CA ARG A 30 3.63 -22.46 18.74
C ARG A 30 2.29 -22.33 19.47
N ASN A 31 1.54 -23.43 19.57
CA ASN A 31 0.22 -23.50 20.19
C ASN A 31 -0.85 -22.63 19.51
N PHE A 32 -0.65 -22.23 18.25
CA PHE A 32 -1.71 -21.54 17.52
C PHE A 32 -2.90 -22.50 17.31
N PRO A 33 -4.12 -22.15 17.74
CA PRO A 33 -5.24 -23.10 17.71
C PRO A 33 -5.57 -23.56 16.28
N PRO A 34 -5.65 -24.87 15.99
CA PRO A 34 -5.89 -25.38 14.64
C PRO A 34 -7.19 -24.88 14.01
N GLU A 35 -8.25 -24.75 14.79
CA GLU A 35 -9.55 -24.22 14.37
C GLU A 35 -9.46 -22.74 13.99
N LYS A 36 -8.68 -21.94 14.75
CA LYS A 36 -8.42 -20.54 14.43
C LYS A 36 -7.61 -20.43 13.14
N TYR A 37 -6.60 -21.28 12.96
CA TYR A 37 -5.83 -21.33 11.71
C TYR A 37 -6.73 -21.64 10.51
N ARG A 38 -7.56 -22.67 10.60
CA ARG A 38 -8.51 -23.04 9.53
C ARG A 38 -9.47 -21.90 9.20
N ALA A 39 -10.05 -21.24 10.21
CA ALA A 39 -10.95 -20.12 9.99
C ALA A 39 -10.29 -18.98 9.20
N TYR A 40 -9.08 -18.56 9.58
CA TYR A 40 -8.35 -17.52 8.85
C TYR A 40 -7.91 -17.97 7.45
N ARG A 41 -7.47 -19.23 7.30
CA ARG A 41 -7.10 -19.81 6.01
C ARG A 41 -8.29 -19.81 5.06
N ASP A 42 -9.42 -20.36 5.48
CA ASP A 42 -10.63 -20.48 4.65
C ASP A 42 -11.14 -19.10 4.25
N ALA A 43 -11.16 -18.15 5.19
CA ALA A 43 -11.53 -16.77 4.90
C ALA A 43 -10.60 -16.11 3.88
N LEU A 44 -9.28 -16.16 4.10
CA LEU A 44 -8.30 -15.55 3.18
C LEU A 44 -8.33 -16.18 1.79
N VAL A 45 -8.42 -17.51 1.71
CA VAL A 45 -8.53 -18.26 0.44
C VAL A 45 -9.82 -17.90 -0.28
N ALA A 46 -10.95 -17.83 0.41
CA ALA A 46 -12.22 -17.43 -0.19
C ALA A 46 -12.18 -15.99 -0.72
N ILE A 47 -11.63 -15.05 0.06
CA ILE A 47 -11.53 -13.63 -0.32
C ILE A 47 -10.62 -13.45 -1.53
N ILE A 48 -9.42 -14.02 -1.51
CA ILE A 48 -8.48 -13.86 -2.63
C ILE A 48 -9.00 -14.53 -3.92
N THR A 49 -9.70 -15.66 -3.79
CA THR A 49 -10.34 -16.35 -4.93
C THR A 49 -11.42 -15.48 -5.55
N LYS A 50 -12.39 -15.02 -4.76
CA LYS A 50 -13.45 -14.11 -5.24
C LYS A 50 -12.91 -12.83 -5.84
N THR A 51 -11.85 -12.28 -5.25
CA THR A 51 -11.19 -11.06 -5.76
C THR A 51 -10.52 -11.32 -7.10
N SER A 52 -9.82 -12.45 -7.26
CA SER A 52 -9.22 -12.85 -8.53
C SER A 52 -10.26 -13.09 -9.61
N GLU A 53 -11.40 -13.70 -9.26
CA GLU A 53 -12.54 -13.85 -10.17
C GLU A 53 -13.08 -12.48 -10.63
N CYS A 54 -13.26 -11.52 -9.70
CA CYS A 54 -13.68 -10.15 -10.02
C CYS A 54 -12.67 -9.40 -10.90
N MET A 55 -11.37 -9.60 -10.66
CA MET A 55 -10.29 -9.02 -11.47
C MET A 55 -10.28 -9.53 -12.91
N HIS A 56 -10.61 -10.80 -13.13
CA HIS A 56 -10.59 -11.44 -14.45
C HIS A 56 -11.97 -11.54 -15.11
N ALA A 57 -13.02 -11.04 -14.45
CA ALA A 57 -14.36 -11.02 -14.98
C ALA A 57 -14.44 -10.17 -16.26
N PRO A 58 -15.26 -10.56 -17.25
CA PRO A 58 -15.50 -9.71 -18.41
C PRO A 58 -16.15 -8.38 -17.96
N PRO A 59 -15.86 -7.27 -18.65
CA PRO A 59 -16.46 -5.97 -18.34
C PRO A 59 -18.00 -6.05 -18.27
N PRO A 60 -18.64 -5.43 -17.28
CA PRO A 60 -20.09 -5.41 -17.20
C PRO A 60 -20.67 -4.60 -18.37
N LYS A 61 -21.92 -4.87 -18.78
CA LYS A 61 -22.56 -4.10 -19.86
C LYS A 61 -22.62 -2.59 -19.59
N SER A 62 -22.60 -2.19 -18.32
CA SER A 62 -22.61 -0.80 -17.87
C SER A 62 -21.25 -0.08 -18.00
N SER A 63 -20.13 -0.81 -18.12
CA SER A 63 -18.80 -0.23 -18.29
C SER A 63 -17.98 -1.04 -19.30
N PRO A 64 -17.52 -0.43 -20.40
CA PRO A 64 -16.73 -1.14 -21.42
C PRO A 64 -15.31 -1.49 -20.94
N LYS A 65 -14.91 -1.09 -19.73
CA LYS A 65 -13.57 -1.32 -19.18
C LYS A 65 -13.59 -2.46 -18.15
N PRO A 66 -12.53 -3.27 -18.08
CA PRO A 66 -12.38 -4.23 -17.00
C PRO A 66 -12.20 -3.54 -15.65
N SER A 67 -12.34 -4.32 -14.59
CA SER A 67 -12.17 -3.87 -13.21
C SER A 67 -10.82 -3.18 -13.02
N SER A 68 -10.84 -1.92 -12.58
CA SER A 68 -9.61 -1.17 -12.32
C SER A 68 -8.89 -1.70 -11.07
N ALA A 69 -7.62 -1.33 -10.89
CA ALA A 69 -6.89 -1.65 -9.65
C ALA A 69 -7.62 -1.10 -8.40
N LEU A 70 -8.29 0.05 -8.53
CA LEU A 70 -9.11 0.64 -7.47
C LEU A 70 -10.31 -0.24 -7.12
N ASP A 71 -11.06 -0.70 -8.13
CA ASP A 71 -12.21 -1.58 -7.94
C ASP A 71 -11.83 -2.88 -7.27
N VAL A 72 -10.76 -3.52 -7.76
CA VAL A 72 -10.27 -4.80 -7.24
C VAL A 72 -9.80 -4.66 -5.80
N ALA A 73 -8.97 -3.66 -5.49
CA ALA A 73 -8.44 -3.47 -4.15
C ALA A 73 -9.57 -3.16 -3.14
N CYS A 74 -10.51 -2.30 -3.53
CA CYS A 74 -11.67 -1.98 -2.68
C CYS A 74 -12.58 -3.19 -2.48
N TYR A 75 -12.86 -3.97 -3.52
CA TYR A 75 -13.67 -5.19 -3.40
C TYR A 75 -13.05 -6.20 -2.43
N ALA A 76 -11.73 -6.41 -2.51
CA ALA A 76 -11.01 -7.27 -1.57
C ALA A 76 -11.17 -6.81 -0.12
N VAL A 77 -11.03 -5.50 0.13
CA VAL A 77 -11.16 -4.91 1.46
C VAL A 77 -12.61 -4.93 1.95
N THR A 78 -13.61 -4.70 1.09
CA THR A 78 -15.03 -4.85 1.44
C THR A 78 -15.33 -6.27 1.94
N LEU A 79 -14.81 -7.30 1.26
CA LEU A 79 -14.97 -8.69 1.71
C LEU A 79 -14.30 -8.97 3.07
N MET A 80 -13.23 -8.24 3.41
CA MET A 80 -12.60 -8.31 4.74
C MET A 80 -13.37 -7.52 5.79
N GLU A 81 -13.91 -6.35 5.45
CA GLU A 81 -14.77 -5.52 6.31
C GLU A 81 -16.09 -6.22 6.66
N ASP A 82 -16.61 -7.08 5.80
CA ASP A 82 -17.82 -7.86 6.08
C ASP A 82 -17.54 -9.14 6.89
N ASN A 83 -16.28 -9.46 7.19
CA ASN A 83 -15.89 -10.70 7.85
C ASN A 83 -15.36 -10.45 9.27
N ALA A 84 -16.13 -10.93 10.26
CA ALA A 84 -15.88 -10.79 11.71
C ALA A 84 -14.47 -11.19 12.20
N LEU A 85 -13.73 -12.00 11.43
CA LEU A 85 -12.38 -12.42 11.77
C LEU A 85 -11.35 -11.28 11.70
N PHE A 86 -11.59 -10.29 10.85
CA PHE A 86 -10.66 -9.17 10.63
C PHE A 86 -11.05 -7.96 11.47
N ASN A 87 -10.07 -7.17 11.89
CA ASN A 87 -10.32 -5.95 12.67
C ASN A 87 -10.58 -4.76 11.72
N SER A 88 -11.74 -4.78 11.07
CA SER A 88 -12.21 -3.78 10.11
C SER A 88 -13.70 -4.00 9.87
N GLY A 89 -14.52 -2.96 9.80
CA GLY A 89 -15.97 -3.13 9.60
C GLY A 89 -16.58 -4.07 10.64
N HIS A 90 -17.34 -5.07 10.20
CA HIS A 90 -17.89 -6.11 11.05
C HIS A 90 -16.76 -6.91 11.72
N GLY A 91 -16.65 -6.84 13.04
CA GLY A 91 -15.51 -7.40 13.78
C GLY A 91 -14.42 -6.39 14.13
N ALA A 92 -14.66 -5.09 13.95
CA ALA A 92 -13.82 -4.03 14.48
C ALA A 92 -13.67 -4.11 16.01
N VAL A 93 -12.51 -3.71 16.50
CA VAL A 93 -12.22 -3.57 17.93
C VAL A 93 -12.94 -2.36 18.54
N PHE A 94 -13.02 -2.35 19.87
CA PHE A 94 -13.66 -1.28 20.64
C PHE A 94 -12.64 -0.27 21.17
N THR A 95 -13.03 1.00 21.21
CA THR A 95 -12.36 2.04 22.01
C THR A 95 -12.56 1.76 23.50
N ARG A 96 -11.89 2.53 24.36
CA ARG A 96 -12.11 2.47 25.81
C ARG A 96 -13.56 2.72 26.23
N ASP A 97 -14.29 3.54 25.46
CA ASP A 97 -15.68 3.89 25.74
C ASP A 97 -16.67 2.83 25.22
N GLY A 98 -16.16 1.68 24.74
CA GLY A 98 -16.98 0.56 24.29
C GLY A 98 -17.68 0.80 22.94
N ILE A 99 -17.14 1.71 22.10
CA ILE A 99 -17.67 1.98 20.75
C ILE A 99 -16.68 1.53 19.67
N ASN A 100 -17.18 1.25 18.47
CA ASN A 100 -16.34 1.05 17.28
C ASN A 100 -16.13 2.39 16.58
N GLU A 101 -14.88 2.68 16.18
CA GLU A 101 -14.52 3.83 15.36
C GLU A 101 -13.60 3.39 14.23
N LEU A 102 -14.07 3.50 12.98
CA LEU A 102 -13.45 2.93 11.81
C LEU A 102 -12.66 3.96 11.00
N GLU A 103 -11.64 3.46 10.32
CA GLU A 103 -10.73 4.23 9.49
C GLU A 103 -10.41 3.45 8.21
N ALA A 104 -10.32 4.12 7.06
CA ALA A 104 -9.92 3.49 5.81
C ALA A 104 -9.24 4.47 4.85
N SER A 105 -8.58 3.93 3.84
CA SER A 105 -7.88 4.69 2.82
C SER A 105 -7.77 3.95 1.49
N VAL A 106 -7.57 4.74 0.44
CA VAL A 106 -7.22 4.26 -0.91
C VAL A 106 -6.18 5.18 -1.53
N MET A 107 -5.27 4.61 -2.32
CA MET A 107 -4.37 5.38 -3.18
C MET A 107 -4.08 4.65 -4.49
N VAL A 108 -4.13 5.39 -5.60
CA VAL A 108 -3.80 4.92 -6.95
C VAL A 108 -2.51 5.58 -7.45
N SER A 109 -1.71 4.83 -8.20
CA SER A 109 -0.43 5.34 -8.72
C SER A 109 -0.61 6.47 -9.74
N ARG A 110 -1.67 6.42 -10.55
CA ARG A 110 -2.06 7.40 -11.58
C ARG A 110 -3.56 7.35 -11.87
N GLY A 111 -4.04 8.22 -12.76
CA GLY A 111 -5.41 8.21 -13.28
C GLY A 111 -6.36 9.17 -12.57
N HIS A 112 -6.02 9.59 -11.35
CA HIS A 112 -6.82 10.50 -10.53
C HIS A 112 -6.02 11.76 -10.15
N LYS A 113 -6.70 12.90 -9.90
CA LYS A 113 -6.05 14.18 -9.58
C LYS A 113 -5.44 14.18 -8.17
N LYS A 114 -6.20 13.71 -7.17
CA LYS A 114 -5.75 13.67 -5.76
C LYS A 114 -4.93 12.43 -5.43
N ARG A 115 -5.07 11.37 -6.22
CA ARG A 115 -4.45 10.03 -6.10
C ARG A 115 -4.69 9.27 -4.80
N GLY A 116 -4.92 9.91 -3.66
CA GLY A 116 -5.19 9.22 -2.40
C GLY A 116 -6.24 9.91 -1.55
N VAL A 117 -6.92 9.11 -0.71
CA VAL A 117 -7.94 9.53 0.24
C VAL A 117 -7.82 8.74 1.54
N GLY A 118 -8.10 9.39 2.68
CA GLY A 118 -8.31 8.76 3.98
C GLY A 118 -9.61 9.22 4.65
N VAL A 119 -10.32 8.31 5.29
CA VAL A 119 -11.55 8.56 6.05
C VAL A 119 -11.40 7.97 7.45
N MET A 120 -11.94 8.64 8.46
CA MET A 120 -11.65 8.33 9.85
C MET A 120 -12.78 8.77 10.78
N GLY A 121 -12.88 8.15 11.96
CA GLY A 121 -13.93 8.47 12.93
C GLY A 121 -15.32 8.01 12.49
N LEU A 122 -15.42 6.98 11.64
CA LEU A 122 -16.69 6.47 11.14
C LEU A 122 -17.31 5.51 12.14
N ARG A 123 -18.64 5.57 12.30
CA ARG A 123 -19.43 4.78 13.25
C ARG A 123 -20.67 4.14 12.63
N HIS A 124 -21.05 4.55 11.43
CA HIS A 124 -22.27 4.10 10.77
C HIS A 124 -22.06 3.66 9.32
N VAL A 125 -20.88 3.89 8.73
CA VAL A 125 -20.59 3.47 7.35
C VAL A 125 -20.21 1.99 7.35
N ARG A 126 -21.03 1.14 6.72
CA ARG A 126 -20.82 -0.32 6.73
C ARG A 126 -19.43 -0.72 6.22
N ASN A 127 -19.02 -0.12 5.11
CA ASN A 127 -17.77 -0.41 4.42
C ASN A 127 -16.94 0.88 4.22
N PRO A 128 -16.13 1.28 5.22
CA PRO A 128 -15.27 2.47 5.17
C PRO A 128 -14.43 2.61 3.89
N VAL A 129 -13.91 1.50 3.32
CA VAL A 129 -13.11 1.56 2.10
C VAL A 129 -13.91 2.06 0.89
N LEU A 130 -15.21 1.78 0.82
CA LEU A 130 -16.05 2.27 -0.27
C LEU A 130 -16.25 3.78 -0.16
N LEU A 131 -16.35 4.34 1.05
CA LEU A 131 -16.36 5.80 1.21
C LEU A 131 -15.05 6.44 0.75
N ALA A 132 -13.90 5.83 1.07
CA ALA A 132 -12.61 6.31 0.59
C ALA A 132 -12.54 6.28 -0.95
N LYS A 133 -13.08 5.24 -1.59
CA LYS A 133 -13.22 5.13 -3.05
C LYS A 133 -14.11 6.24 -3.62
N GLU A 134 -15.34 6.38 -3.13
CA GLU A 134 -16.28 7.39 -3.64
C GLU A 134 -15.72 8.81 -3.50
N MET A 135 -15.05 9.10 -2.39
CA MET A 135 -14.38 10.40 -2.19
C MET A 135 -13.23 10.69 -3.17
N LEU A 136 -12.53 9.64 -3.64
CA LEU A 136 -11.50 9.76 -4.65
C LEU A 136 -12.14 10.07 -6.02
N GLU A 137 -13.17 9.33 -6.40
CA GLU A 137 -13.87 9.45 -7.68
C GLU A 137 -14.67 10.76 -7.80
N HIS A 138 -15.48 11.10 -6.79
CA HIS A 138 -16.23 12.36 -6.77
C HIS A 138 -15.32 13.58 -6.75
N GLY A 139 -14.20 13.51 -6.02
CA GLY A 139 -13.28 14.63 -5.93
C GLY A 139 -12.62 15.02 -7.26
N ASP A 140 -12.42 14.07 -8.17
CA ASP A 140 -11.91 14.38 -9.50
C ASP A 140 -12.92 15.17 -10.35
N GLY A 141 -14.20 14.81 -10.24
CA GLY A 141 -15.31 15.54 -10.84
C GLY A 141 -15.48 16.93 -10.24
N ASP A 142 -15.29 17.06 -8.92
CA ASP A 142 -15.42 18.34 -8.24
C ASP A 142 -14.35 19.36 -8.63
N LEU A 143 -13.14 18.87 -8.91
CA LEU A 143 -12.02 19.68 -9.38
C LEU A 143 -12.09 20.00 -10.88
N ALA A 144 -13.16 19.63 -11.59
CA ALA A 144 -13.37 20.02 -12.98
C ALA A 144 -14.11 21.39 -13.05
N PRO A 145 -13.83 22.24 -14.05
CA PRO A 145 -14.59 23.48 -14.24
C PRO A 145 -16.08 23.16 -14.47
N ARG A 146 -16.96 23.63 -13.58
CA ARG A 146 -18.42 23.46 -13.74
C ARG A 146 -19.03 24.67 -14.46
N PRO A 147 -19.82 24.49 -15.53
CA PRO A 147 -20.71 25.54 -16.01
C PRO A 147 -21.76 25.79 -14.94
N GLN A 148 -21.78 27.01 -14.37
CA GLN A 148 -22.74 27.52 -13.37
C GLN A 148 -23.11 26.53 -12.26
N ALA A 149 -22.51 26.73 -11.08
CA ALA A 149 -22.81 25.97 -9.88
C ALA A 149 -24.33 25.79 -9.68
N GLN A 150 -24.81 24.55 -9.81
CA GLN A 150 -26.01 24.17 -9.08
C GLN A 150 -25.66 24.41 -7.62
N ALA A 151 -26.30 25.40 -7.02
CA ALA A 151 -26.23 25.64 -5.60
C ALA A 151 -26.48 24.31 -4.90
N SER A 152 -25.49 23.84 -4.14
CA SER A 152 -25.69 22.69 -3.28
C SER A 152 -26.81 23.05 -2.32
N SER A 153 -27.98 22.45 -2.50
CA SER A 153 -29.04 22.54 -1.52
C SER A 153 -28.57 21.75 -0.31
N VAL A 154 -28.11 22.45 0.73
CA VAL A 154 -28.04 21.90 2.08
C VAL A 154 -29.45 21.42 2.38
N SER A 155 -29.64 20.11 2.57
CA SER A 155 -30.95 19.61 2.98
C SER A 155 -31.21 20.12 4.39
N ALA A 156 -32.48 20.35 4.75
CA ALA A 156 -32.83 20.82 6.10
C ALA A 156 -32.37 19.86 7.21
N ASP A 157 -32.08 18.60 6.84
CA ASP A 157 -31.64 17.53 7.74
C ASP A 157 -30.10 17.40 7.83
N ASP A 158 -29.34 18.21 7.08
CA ASP A 158 -27.88 18.20 7.12
C ASP A 158 -27.35 19.02 8.31
N GLU A 159 -26.60 18.38 9.20
CA GLU A 159 -25.95 19.06 10.33
C GLU A 159 -24.76 19.93 9.91
N LEU A 160 -24.14 19.64 8.76
CA LEU A 160 -22.96 20.33 8.24
C LEU A 160 -23.12 20.68 6.74
N ASP A 161 -22.47 21.77 6.30
CA ASP A 161 -22.37 22.15 4.89
C ASP A 161 -21.28 21.33 4.19
N VAL A 162 -21.64 20.10 3.79
CA VAL A 162 -20.73 19.15 3.13
C VAL A 162 -21.34 18.72 1.79
N PRO A 163 -21.18 19.52 0.72
CA PRO A 163 -21.88 19.28 -0.55
C PRO A 163 -21.25 18.16 -1.39
N SER A 164 -19.94 17.96 -1.25
CA SER A 164 -19.16 16.90 -1.91
C SER A 164 -17.75 16.81 -1.29
N ALA A 165 -16.96 15.81 -1.67
CA ALA A 165 -15.60 15.58 -1.18
C ALA A 165 -14.58 16.62 -1.69
N GLN A 166 -14.90 17.33 -2.78
CA GLN A 166 -14.07 18.36 -3.39
C GLN A 166 -12.62 17.92 -3.61
N GLY A 167 -11.68 18.86 -3.44
CA GLY A 167 -10.24 18.64 -3.48
C GLY A 167 -9.67 17.90 -2.26
N HIS A 168 -10.49 17.47 -1.29
CA HIS A 168 -9.98 17.00 0.00
C HIS A 168 -9.46 15.57 -0.05
N THR A 169 -8.33 15.36 0.65
CA THR A 169 -7.66 14.06 0.77
C THR A 169 -8.06 13.34 2.06
N GLN A 170 -8.42 14.07 3.13
CA GLN A 170 -8.80 13.45 4.40
C GLN A 170 -10.05 14.11 4.96
N ILE A 171 -11.02 13.32 5.42
CA ILE A 171 -12.24 13.79 6.09
C ILE A 171 -12.52 12.91 7.31
N TRP A 172 -12.98 13.54 8.38
CA TRP A 172 -13.24 12.91 9.67
C TRP A 172 -14.73 12.98 10.06
N GLY A 173 -15.21 11.92 10.70
CA GLY A 173 -16.41 11.91 11.53
C GLY A 173 -17.69 12.31 10.80
N PRO A 174 -18.54 13.18 11.38
CA PRO A 174 -19.86 13.51 10.83
C PRO A 174 -19.83 13.99 9.37
N ALA A 175 -18.80 14.74 8.97
CA ALA A 175 -18.66 15.19 7.58
C ALA A 175 -18.44 14.01 6.61
N ALA A 176 -17.65 13.01 7.01
CA ALA A 176 -17.41 11.81 6.21
C ALA A 176 -18.69 10.96 6.11
N GLU A 177 -19.44 10.81 7.20
CA GLU A 177 -20.69 10.03 7.18
C GLU A 177 -21.81 10.72 6.40
N GLN A 178 -21.86 12.06 6.41
CA GLN A 178 -22.78 12.81 5.56
C GLN A 178 -22.45 12.59 4.07
N LEU A 179 -21.17 12.58 3.69
CA LEU A 179 -20.76 12.19 2.34
C LEU A 179 -21.17 10.76 2.01
N ALA A 180 -20.99 9.81 2.93
CA ALA A 180 -21.41 8.43 2.73
C ALA A 180 -22.92 8.33 2.41
N ARG A 181 -23.77 9.04 3.16
CA ARG A 181 -25.21 9.13 2.88
C ARG A 181 -25.49 9.75 1.53
N ARG A 182 -24.84 10.86 1.19
CA ARG A 182 -25.02 11.56 -0.10
C ARG A 182 -24.62 10.70 -1.30
N TYR A 183 -23.57 9.89 -1.15
CA TYR A 183 -23.10 8.97 -2.18
C TYR A 183 -23.88 7.64 -2.19
N GLY A 184 -24.90 7.49 -1.34
CA GLY A 184 -25.78 6.33 -1.34
C GLY A 184 -25.12 5.05 -0.79
N LEU A 185 -24.12 5.19 0.07
CA LEU A 185 -23.48 4.05 0.73
C LEU A 185 -24.35 3.48 1.84
N ASP A 186 -24.20 2.17 2.07
CA ASP A 186 -24.89 1.46 3.14
C ASP A 186 -24.51 2.01 4.51
N MET A 187 -25.51 2.58 5.19
CA MET A 187 -25.41 3.02 6.57
C MET A 187 -26.02 1.95 7.48
N VAL A 188 -25.36 1.66 8.59
CA VAL A 188 -25.76 0.63 9.57
C VAL A 188 -25.80 1.20 10.98
N ASP A 189 -26.62 0.58 11.84
CA ASP A 189 -26.56 0.82 13.28
C ASP A 189 -25.21 0.33 13.83
N PRO A 190 -24.61 1.00 14.84
CA PRO A 190 -23.34 0.58 15.42
C PRO A 190 -23.31 -0.88 15.90
N GLY A 191 -24.46 -1.46 16.26
CA GLY A 191 -24.61 -2.87 16.59
C GLY A 191 -24.19 -3.84 15.48
N TYR A 192 -24.13 -3.40 14.21
CA TYR A 192 -23.57 -4.20 13.11
C TYR A 192 -22.09 -4.52 13.33
N PHE A 193 -21.29 -3.59 13.86
CA PHE A 193 -19.85 -3.80 14.02
C PHE A 193 -19.49 -4.70 15.21
N PHE A 194 -20.43 -4.88 16.13
CA PHE A 194 -20.26 -5.67 17.35
C PHE A 194 -20.05 -7.15 17.05
N THR A 195 -19.09 -7.75 17.75
CA THR A 195 -19.01 -9.20 17.92
C THR A 195 -18.70 -9.51 19.38
N GLN A 196 -19.26 -10.61 19.88
CA GLN A 196 -19.02 -11.02 21.27
C GLN A 196 -17.52 -11.23 21.53
N GLN A 197 -16.81 -11.82 20.58
CA GLN A 197 -15.36 -12.06 20.68
C GLN A 197 -14.58 -10.76 20.92
N ARG A 198 -14.83 -9.71 20.11
CA ARG A 198 -14.14 -8.42 20.26
C ARG A 198 -14.50 -7.71 21.56
N TRP A 199 -15.74 -7.89 22.04
CA TRP A 199 -16.18 -7.34 23.31
C TRP A 199 -15.48 -8.02 24.49
N ASP A 200 -15.35 -9.34 24.45
CA ASP A 200 -14.63 -10.10 25.47
C ASP A 200 -13.14 -9.72 25.51
N GLU A 201 -12.52 -9.48 24.34
CA GLU A 201 -11.15 -8.96 24.20
C GLU A 201 -11.04 -7.55 24.83
N HIS A 202 -11.99 -6.66 24.56
CA HIS A 202 -12.08 -5.30 25.14
C HIS A 202 -12.14 -5.32 26.67
N VAL A 203 -13.09 -6.06 27.24
CA VAL A 203 -13.29 -6.17 28.70
C VAL A 203 -12.06 -6.77 29.38
N ARG A 204 -11.53 -7.89 28.85
CA ARG A 204 -10.34 -8.55 29.37
C ARG A 204 -9.13 -7.62 29.40
N ALA A 205 -8.92 -6.86 28.33
CA ALA A 205 -7.81 -5.93 28.25
C ALA A 205 -7.95 -4.76 29.25
N LEU A 206 -9.17 -4.23 29.48
CA LEU A 206 -9.41 -3.22 30.51
C LEU A 206 -9.17 -3.75 31.92
N ASP A 207 -9.57 -4.99 32.21
CA ASP A 207 -9.36 -5.59 33.53
C ASP A 207 -7.88 -5.87 33.82
N ARG A 208 -7.11 -6.28 32.81
CA ARG A 208 -5.65 -6.41 32.93
C ARG A 208 -4.95 -5.08 33.21
N GLU A 209 -5.38 -4.01 32.54
CA GLU A 209 -4.86 -2.66 32.77
C GLU A 209 -5.10 -2.21 34.21
N LYS A 210 -6.31 -2.43 34.76
CA LYS A 210 -6.63 -2.13 36.17
C LYS A 210 -5.73 -2.91 37.15
N GLN A 211 -5.30 -4.11 36.78
CA GLN A 211 -4.39 -4.95 37.57
C GLN A 211 -2.90 -4.59 37.38
N GLY A 212 -2.57 -3.65 36.49
CA GLY A 212 -1.19 -3.27 36.18
C GLY A 212 -0.41 -4.33 35.40
N LEU A 213 -1.09 -5.31 34.78
CA LEU A 213 -0.48 -6.47 34.09
C LEU A 213 -0.22 -6.24 32.59
N GLY A 214 -0.28 -4.99 32.12
CA GLY A 214 -0.06 -4.61 30.73
C GLY A 214 -0.72 -3.27 30.39
N LEU A 215 -0.40 -2.76 29.20
CA LEU A 215 -1.14 -1.66 28.59
C LEU A 215 -2.32 -2.23 27.81
N ALA A 216 -3.40 -1.46 27.67
CA ALA A 216 -4.63 -1.87 27.00
C ALA A 216 -4.44 -2.39 25.55
N ALA A 217 -3.31 -2.05 24.93
CA ALA A 217 -3.03 -2.21 23.51
C ALA A 217 -1.99 -3.28 23.14
N TRP A 218 -1.28 -3.88 24.11
CA TRP A 218 -0.24 -4.86 23.80
C TRP A 218 -0.02 -5.90 24.92
N SER A 219 0.27 -7.14 24.50
CA SER A 219 0.64 -8.24 25.39
C SER A 219 1.74 -9.12 24.77
N VAL A 220 2.72 -9.52 25.59
CA VAL A 220 3.75 -10.51 25.23
C VAL A 220 3.13 -11.88 24.97
N GLU A 221 2.13 -12.25 25.76
CA GLU A 221 1.61 -13.62 25.84
C GLU A 221 0.36 -13.84 24.99
N GLU A 222 -0.36 -12.78 24.66
CA GLU A 222 -1.64 -12.84 23.97
C GLU A 222 -1.63 -11.98 22.70
N TYR A 223 -2.14 -12.54 21.61
CA TYR A 223 -2.42 -11.76 20.41
C TYR A 223 -3.59 -10.84 20.68
N LEU A 224 -3.32 -9.55 20.88
CA LEU A 224 -4.32 -8.50 20.76
C LEU A 224 -4.42 -8.11 19.28
N PRO A 225 -5.63 -8.03 18.70
CA PRO A 225 -5.79 -7.67 17.30
C PRO A 225 -5.32 -6.23 17.08
N GLN A 226 -4.10 -6.10 16.59
CA GLN A 226 -3.60 -4.87 15.98
C GLN A 226 -3.84 -4.86 14.45
N GLY A 227 -4.57 -5.87 13.96
CA GLY A 227 -4.60 -6.25 12.56
C GLY A 227 -5.55 -5.42 11.70
N THR A 228 -5.09 -4.29 11.20
CA THR A 228 -5.59 -3.66 9.97
C THR A 228 -5.67 -4.67 8.82
N CYS A 229 -6.71 -4.61 7.99
CA CYS A 229 -6.78 -5.36 6.74
C CYS A 229 -6.45 -4.46 5.55
N GLY A 230 -6.04 -5.05 4.43
CA GLY A 230 -5.71 -4.27 3.25
C GLY A 230 -5.37 -5.11 2.03
N ALA A 231 -5.41 -4.46 0.88
CA ALA A 231 -5.19 -5.06 -0.43
C ALA A 231 -4.32 -4.16 -1.30
N VAL A 232 -3.49 -4.78 -2.14
CA VAL A 232 -2.78 -4.07 -3.21
C VAL A 232 -3.04 -4.79 -4.52
N ALA A 233 -3.51 -4.05 -5.51
CA ALA A 233 -3.87 -4.55 -6.83
C ALA A 233 -3.07 -3.84 -7.93
N LEU A 234 -2.71 -4.60 -8.97
CA LEU A 234 -2.18 -4.11 -10.25
C LEU A 234 -3.17 -4.53 -11.34
N ASP A 235 -3.64 -3.59 -12.14
CA ASP A 235 -4.52 -3.88 -13.29
C ASP A 235 -3.75 -4.03 -14.62
N GLU A 236 -4.49 -4.35 -15.68
CA GLU A 236 -3.94 -4.54 -17.03
C GLU A 236 -3.41 -3.24 -17.67
N ASP A 237 -3.83 -2.09 -17.16
CA ASP A 237 -3.32 -0.77 -17.56
C ASP A 237 -2.01 -0.42 -16.84
N GLY A 238 -1.58 -1.22 -15.87
CA GLY A 238 -0.37 -0.96 -15.09
C GLY A 238 -0.57 0.05 -13.95
N VAL A 239 -1.82 0.37 -13.60
CA VAL A 239 -2.14 1.16 -12.41
C VAL A 239 -2.02 0.25 -11.20
N VAL A 240 -1.40 0.77 -10.15
CA VAL A 240 -1.34 0.09 -8.86
C VAL A 240 -2.22 0.85 -7.88
N CYS A 241 -3.05 0.12 -7.13
CA CYS A 241 -3.88 0.67 -6.07
C CYS A 241 -3.55 -0.03 -4.75
N ALA A 242 -3.43 0.74 -3.67
CA ALA A 242 -3.42 0.26 -2.30
C ALA A 242 -4.72 0.69 -1.60
N ALA A 243 -5.34 -0.22 -0.86
CA ALA A 243 -6.52 0.04 -0.04
C ALA A 243 -6.34 -0.59 1.35
N THR A 244 -6.70 0.14 2.40
CA THR A 244 -6.42 -0.26 3.78
C THR A 244 -7.60 0.12 4.68
N SER A 245 -8.02 -0.74 5.61
CA SER A 245 -9.15 -0.50 6.51
C SER A 245 -8.94 -1.10 7.90
N THR A 246 -9.40 -0.42 8.95
CA THR A 246 -9.18 -0.83 10.34
C THR A 246 -10.27 -0.36 11.31
N GLY A 247 -10.48 -1.12 12.38
CA GLY A 247 -11.14 -0.62 13.61
C GLY A 247 -10.19 0.13 14.55
N GLY A 248 -8.89 0.15 14.24
CA GLY A 248 -7.84 0.69 15.08
C GLY A 248 -7.32 -0.34 16.07
N MET A 249 -7.13 0.07 17.33
CA MET A 249 -6.55 -0.78 18.37
C MET A 249 -7.58 -1.02 19.48
N THR A 250 -7.61 -2.24 20.02
CA THR A 250 -8.41 -2.54 21.22
C THR A 250 -8.07 -1.55 22.32
N ASN A 251 -9.11 -0.95 22.91
CA ASN A 251 -9.00 0.04 23.97
C ASN A 251 -8.21 1.30 23.58
N LYS A 252 -8.17 1.65 22.29
CA LYS A 252 -7.71 2.98 21.86
C LYS A 252 -8.55 4.06 22.57
N LEU A 253 -7.94 5.21 22.84
CA LEU A 253 -8.70 6.40 23.22
C LEU A 253 -9.69 6.71 22.09
N THR A 254 -10.93 7.04 22.43
CA THR A 254 -11.90 7.53 21.45
C THR A 254 -11.35 8.76 20.76
N GLY A 255 -11.39 8.76 19.43
CA GLY A 255 -10.77 9.78 18.57
C GLY A 255 -9.29 9.53 18.22
N ARG A 256 -8.66 8.45 18.70
CA ARG A 256 -7.32 8.06 18.23
C ARG A 256 -7.38 7.63 16.77
N ILE A 257 -6.52 8.23 15.95
CA ILE A 257 -6.36 7.93 14.53
C ILE A 257 -5.01 7.21 14.33
N GLY A 258 -5.02 6.10 13.61
CA GLY A 258 -3.83 5.31 13.30
C GLY A 258 -3.14 5.71 12.00
N ASP A 259 -2.30 4.81 11.50
CA ASP A 259 -1.59 4.93 10.23
C ASP A 259 -2.48 4.71 9.01
N THR A 260 -3.55 3.91 9.17
CA THR A 260 -4.42 3.45 8.08
C THR A 260 -4.99 4.59 7.23
N PRO A 261 -5.58 5.66 7.78
CA PRO A 261 -6.12 6.75 6.97
C PRO A 261 -5.09 7.85 6.67
N VAL A 262 -3.84 7.71 7.14
CA VAL A 262 -2.80 8.73 7.03
C VAL A 262 -1.88 8.45 5.84
N VAL A 263 -1.94 9.35 4.86
CA VAL A 263 -1.18 9.26 3.60
C VAL A 263 0.32 9.13 3.89
N GLY A 264 0.92 8.07 3.35
CA GLY A 264 2.35 7.80 3.50
C GLY A 264 2.74 7.05 4.76
N ALA A 265 1.84 6.84 5.71
CA ALA A 265 2.07 5.98 6.88
C ALA A 265 1.63 4.54 6.59
N GLY A 266 0.32 4.27 6.63
CA GLY A 266 -0.25 2.93 6.46
C GLY A 266 -0.44 2.51 5.01
N PHE A 267 -0.49 3.46 4.08
CA PHE A 267 -0.73 3.17 2.66
C PHE A 267 0.02 4.12 1.74
N TRP A 268 0.36 3.63 0.55
CA TRP A 268 0.98 4.43 -0.51
C TRP A 268 0.82 3.77 -1.88
N ALA A 269 0.61 4.57 -2.92
CA ALA A 269 0.78 4.14 -4.30
C ALA A 269 1.36 5.28 -5.15
N GLU A 270 2.43 5.00 -5.87
CA GLU A 270 3.04 5.99 -6.77
C GLU A 270 3.62 5.35 -8.02
N GLN A 271 3.89 6.18 -9.03
CA GLN A 271 4.67 5.82 -10.20
C GLN A 271 5.70 6.89 -10.53
N TRP A 272 6.81 6.50 -11.15
CA TRP A 272 7.86 7.37 -11.63
C TRP A 272 8.52 6.78 -12.87
N SER A 273 9.19 7.65 -13.64
CA SER A 273 9.98 7.24 -14.80
C SER A 273 11.47 7.23 -14.46
N GLU A 274 12.20 6.30 -15.06
CA GLU A 274 13.66 6.19 -14.98
C GLU A 274 14.24 6.26 -16.41
N ASP A 275 15.31 7.04 -16.56
CA ASP A 275 16.02 7.16 -17.84
C ASP A 275 16.89 5.93 -18.10
N GLY A 276 16.62 5.21 -19.20
CA GLY A 276 17.39 4.03 -19.65
C GLY A 276 16.73 2.68 -19.31
N ALA A 277 17.38 1.58 -19.72
CA ALA A 277 16.89 0.23 -19.47
C ALA A 277 17.00 -0.14 -17.98
N ALA A 278 16.01 -0.88 -17.45
CA ALA A 278 15.96 -1.29 -16.04
C ALA A 278 17.27 -1.98 -15.64
N VAL A 279 18.04 -1.31 -14.80
CA VAL A 279 19.38 -1.74 -14.42
C VAL A 279 19.30 -2.98 -13.52
N ARG A 280 19.70 -4.14 -14.05
CA ARG A 280 20.20 -5.22 -13.18
C ARG A 280 21.55 -4.78 -12.63
N GLY A 281 21.62 -4.46 -11.34
CA GLY A 281 22.88 -4.46 -10.59
C GLY A 281 24.01 -3.55 -11.07
N ALA A 282 23.76 -2.37 -11.67
CA ALA A 282 24.86 -1.43 -11.92
C ALA A 282 25.46 -1.00 -10.59
N SER A 283 26.78 -1.10 -10.52
CA SER A 283 27.59 -0.68 -9.38
C SER A 283 27.32 0.78 -9.05
N ALA A 284 27.46 1.15 -7.77
CA ALA A 284 27.29 2.54 -7.32
C ALA A 284 28.15 3.52 -8.14
N TRP A 285 29.31 3.06 -8.62
CA TRP A 285 30.24 3.81 -9.46
C TRP A 285 29.69 4.15 -10.86
N GLU A 286 29.01 3.22 -11.54
CA GLU A 286 28.45 3.46 -12.88
C GLU A 286 27.28 4.46 -12.87
N ARG A 287 26.64 4.66 -11.72
CA ARG A 287 25.57 5.65 -11.54
C ARG A 287 26.12 6.99 -11.09
N LEU A 288 27.14 7.00 -10.21
CA LEU A 288 27.86 8.21 -9.84
C LEU A 288 28.53 8.85 -11.07
N ALA A 289 29.14 8.04 -11.94
CA ALA A 289 29.72 8.51 -13.20
C ALA A 289 28.66 9.15 -14.12
N ARG A 290 27.43 8.62 -14.13
CA ARG A 290 26.31 9.19 -14.90
C ARG A 290 25.76 10.47 -14.27
N SER A 291 25.61 10.53 -12.94
CA SER A 291 25.14 11.76 -12.25
C SER A 291 26.14 12.90 -12.34
N VAL A 292 27.43 12.59 -12.39
CA VAL A 292 28.50 13.58 -12.62
C VAL A 292 28.53 14.01 -14.10
N GLY A 293 28.22 13.11 -15.03
CA GLY A 293 28.13 13.40 -16.47
C GLY A 293 26.91 14.23 -16.89
N THR A 294 25.81 14.21 -16.12
CA THR A 294 24.59 14.98 -16.42
C THR A 294 24.53 16.34 -15.70
N ALA A 295 25.48 16.65 -14.82
CA ALA A 295 25.57 17.96 -14.20
C ALA A 295 26.14 18.97 -15.20
N SER A 296 25.30 19.85 -15.75
CA SER A 296 25.76 21.04 -16.48
C SER A 296 26.69 21.88 -15.57
N PRO A 297 27.73 22.52 -16.12
CA PRO A 297 28.78 23.14 -15.32
C PRO A 297 28.25 24.43 -14.67
N GLY A 298 27.81 24.34 -13.41
CA GLY A 298 27.22 25.50 -12.73
C GLY A 298 27.18 25.43 -11.20
N LEU A 299 27.79 24.42 -10.56
CA LEU A 299 27.88 24.34 -9.10
C LEU A 299 29.33 24.59 -8.65
N SER A 300 29.58 25.82 -8.19
CA SER A 300 30.78 26.18 -7.45
C SER A 300 30.72 25.53 -6.07
N LEU A 301 31.51 24.48 -5.85
CA LEU A 301 31.72 23.88 -4.53
C LEU A 301 32.51 24.85 -3.65
N ALA A 302 31.92 25.23 -2.51
CA ALA A 302 32.58 26.01 -1.47
C ALA A 302 33.80 25.25 -0.89
N GLY A 303 34.83 26.01 -0.52
CA GLY A 303 36.22 25.58 -0.34
C GLY A 303 36.54 24.32 0.49
N PRO A 304 35.82 23.93 1.55
CA PRO A 304 36.24 22.80 2.39
C PRO A 304 36.20 21.44 1.68
N LEU A 305 35.35 21.27 0.66
CA LEU A 305 35.23 20.01 -0.10
C LEU A 305 36.29 19.86 -1.21
N LYS A 306 37.00 20.92 -1.56
CA LYS A 306 38.02 20.89 -2.62
C LYS A 306 39.32 20.24 -2.16
N GLY A 307 39.63 20.29 -0.86
CA GLY A 307 40.81 19.64 -0.28
C GLY A 307 40.66 18.12 -0.16
N LEU A 308 39.45 17.62 0.10
CA LEU A 308 39.23 16.18 0.32
C LEU A 308 39.32 15.35 -0.97
N LEU A 309 39.07 15.98 -2.13
CA LEU A 309 39.14 15.31 -3.44
C LEU A 309 40.49 15.47 -4.15
N ALA A 310 41.39 16.31 -3.61
CA ALA A 310 42.71 16.56 -4.19
C ALA A 310 43.76 15.50 -3.79
N ASP A 311 43.56 14.78 -2.67
CA ASP A 311 44.58 13.90 -2.10
C ASP A 311 44.44 12.41 -2.48
N CYS A 312 43.50 12.02 -3.34
CA CYS A 312 43.23 10.61 -3.64
C CYS A 312 43.20 10.22 -5.12
N LEU A 313 43.55 11.11 -6.07
CA LEU A 313 43.57 10.77 -7.50
C LEU A 313 44.77 11.41 -8.22
N PRO A 314 45.59 10.64 -8.96
CA PRO A 314 46.64 11.19 -9.80
C PRO A 314 46.01 11.82 -11.05
N THR A 315 46.05 13.14 -11.17
CA THR A 315 45.87 13.81 -12.47
C THR A 315 47.21 13.90 -13.20
N PRO A 316 47.20 13.68 -14.52
CA PRO A 316 47.69 14.74 -15.37
C PRO A 316 46.67 15.09 -16.46
N PHE A 317 46.41 16.40 -16.55
CA PHE A 317 45.79 17.04 -17.70
C PHE A 317 46.49 16.62 -19.00
N THR A 318 45.72 16.10 -19.95
CA THR A 318 46.07 16.22 -21.38
C THR A 318 44.88 16.82 -22.12
N TYR A 319 45.18 17.97 -22.70
CA TYR A 319 44.36 18.77 -23.59
C TYR A 319 43.93 17.92 -24.80
N SER A 320 42.63 17.86 -25.10
CA SER A 320 42.14 17.36 -26.38
C SER A 320 41.24 18.44 -27.00
N PRO A 321 41.58 19.00 -28.17
CA PRO A 321 40.82 20.07 -28.79
C PRO A 321 39.46 19.52 -29.24
N LEU A 322 38.39 20.24 -28.90
CA LEU A 322 37.03 19.94 -29.35
C LEU A 322 36.94 20.14 -30.87
N ASP A 323 36.54 19.07 -31.55
CA ASP A 323 36.15 19.09 -32.96
C ASP A 323 34.75 19.75 -33.07
N PRO A 324 34.59 20.91 -33.75
CA PRO A 324 33.32 21.64 -33.81
C PRO A 324 32.20 20.88 -34.51
N ASP A 325 32.51 19.80 -35.25
CA ASP A 325 31.52 18.97 -35.93
C ASP A 325 30.94 17.83 -35.06
N SER A 326 31.45 17.64 -33.83
CA SER A 326 30.90 16.67 -32.88
C SER A 326 29.56 17.08 -32.24
N LEU A 327 29.12 18.33 -32.45
CA LEU A 327 27.81 18.83 -32.01
C LEU A 327 26.65 18.43 -32.95
N SER A 328 26.92 17.62 -33.99
CA SER A 328 25.89 17.15 -34.93
C SER A 328 25.63 15.64 -34.90
N SER A 329 26.25 14.88 -33.96
CA SER A 329 26.07 13.42 -33.87
C SER A 329 25.40 12.93 -32.58
N HIS A 330 24.58 13.76 -31.92
CA HIS A 330 23.51 13.25 -31.05
C HIS A 330 22.40 12.62 -31.92
N SER A 331 22.78 11.53 -32.58
CA SER A 331 21.89 10.58 -33.19
C SER A 331 20.86 10.16 -32.15
N SER A 332 19.62 10.50 -32.45
CA SER A 332 18.39 10.06 -31.83
C SER A 332 18.25 8.53 -31.87
N ARG A 333 19.04 7.83 -31.05
CA ARG A 333 18.69 6.49 -30.59
C ARG A 333 17.55 6.67 -29.59
N ALA A 334 16.34 6.35 -30.04
CA ALA A 334 15.20 6.23 -29.14
C ALA A 334 15.54 5.25 -28.03
N GLY A 335 15.72 5.78 -26.83
CA GLY A 335 15.89 4.97 -25.63
C GLY A 335 14.57 4.29 -25.28
N THR A 336 14.67 3.15 -24.59
CA THR A 336 13.56 2.58 -23.83
C THR A 336 13.25 3.51 -22.65
N ILE A 337 11.97 3.78 -22.42
CA ILE A 337 11.47 4.47 -21.23
C ILE A 337 11.06 3.40 -20.22
N THR A 338 11.61 3.45 -19.01
CA THR A 338 11.21 2.57 -17.91
C THR A 338 10.29 3.32 -16.98
N THR A 339 9.06 2.85 -16.82
CA THR A 339 8.12 3.32 -15.81
C THR A 339 8.06 2.30 -14.68
N ARG A 340 8.32 2.75 -13.45
CA ARG A 340 8.15 1.94 -12.24
C ARG A 340 6.95 2.46 -11.48
N SER A 341 6.17 1.55 -10.94
CA SER A 341 5.11 1.85 -9.99
C SER A 341 5.17 0.90 -8.82
N MET A 342 4.73 1.38 -7.66
CA MET A 342 4.55 0.55 -6.48
C MET A 342 3.29 0.95 -5.73
N GLY A 343 2.67 -0.02 -5.08
CA GLY A 343 1.61 0.16 -4.09
C GLY A 343 1.92 -0.66 -2.85
N ALA A 344 1.55 -0.16 -1.68
CA ALA A 344 1.80 -0.82 -0.42
C ALA A 344 0.70 -0.53 0.61
N SER A 345 0.36 -1.55 1.40
CA SER A 345 -0.59 -1.51 2.52
C SER A 345 0.05 -2.11 3.76
N GLY A 346 0.02 -1.35 4.85
CA GLY A 346 0.68 -1.63 6.12
C GLY A 346 -0.27 -2.11 7.22
N THR A 347 0.29 -2.78 8.21
CA THR A 347 -0.42 -3.21 9.42
C THR A 347 0.57 -3.39 10.59
N GLY A 348 0.15 -3.03 11.80
CA GLY A 348 0.95 -3.20 13.02
C GLY A 348 0.72 -2.07 14.01
N ASN A 349 1.77 -1.67 14.72
CA ASN A 349 1.72 -0.53 15.62
C ASN A 349 1.64 0.79 14.82
N GLY A 350 0.42 1.31 14.65
CA GLY A 350 0.17 2.49 13.81
C GLY A 350 0.98 3.73 14.21
N ASP A 351 1.26 3.92 15.50
CA ASP A 351 2.04 5.09 15.96
C ASP A 351 3.50 5.03 15.46
N SER A 352 4.06 3.83 15.35
CA SER A 352 5.39 3.60 14.77
C SER A 352 5.38 3.84 13.26
N PHE A 353 4.35 3.37 12.55
CA PHE A 353 4.16 3.63 11.12
C PHE A 353 4.06 5.13 10.82
N LEU A 354 3.31 5.88 11.64
CA LEU A 354 3.21 7.34 11.57
C LEU A 354 4.56 8.02 11.79
N ARG A 355 5.29 7.62 12.83
CA ARG A 355 6.57 8.23 13.24
C ARG A 355 7.62 8.21 12.12
N ILE A 356 7.62 7.16 11.29
CA ILE A 356 8.59 7.01 10.20
C ILE A 356 8.00 7.17 8.79
N SER A 357 6.70 7.50 8.67
CA SER A 357 5.98 7.50 7.39
C SER A 357 6.26 6.24 6.58
N ALA A 358 6.00 5.07 7.17
CA ALA A 358 6.56 3.79 6.74
C ALA A 358 6.33 3.48 5.24
N ALA A 359 5.09 3.55 4.75
CA ALA A 359 4.78 3.24 3.35
C ALA A 359 5.46 4.19 2.37
N ARG A 360 5.49 5.50 2.69
CA ARG A 360 6.20 6.49 1.87
C ARG A 360 7.71 6.27 1.89
N THR A 361 8.27 5.86 3.03
CA THR A 361 9.70 5.60 3.20
C THR A 361 10.16 4.41 2.35
N VAL A 362 9.37 3.34 2.27
CA VAL A 362 9.62 2.23 1.33
C VAL A 362 9.69 2.75 -0.10
N ALA A 363 8.70 3.54 -0.51
CA ALA A 363 8.64 4.10 -1.86
C ALA A 363 9.80 5.05 -2.17
N ALA A 364 10.19 5.89 -1.20
CA ALA A 364 11.31 6.81 -1.33
C ALA A 364 12.64 6.06 -1.47
N MET A 365 12.84 5.00 -0.69
CA MET A 365 14.01 4.13 -0.81
C MET A 365 14.05 3.45 -2.17
N ALA A 366 12.94 2.83 -2.60
CA ALA A 366 12.85 2.17 -3.90
C ALA A 366 13.09 3.12 -5.10
N ARG A 367 12.70 4.38 -4.97
CA ARG A 367 12.84 5.39 -6.03
C ARG A 367 14.21 6.06 -6.06
N TRP A 368 14.77 6.37 -4.88
CA TRP A 368 15.96 7.24 -4.79
C TRP A 368 17.23 6.51 -4.37
N LYS A 369 17.13 5.30 -3.82
CA LYS A 369 18.28 4.41 -3.62
C LYS A 369 18.39 3.41 -4.77
N PRO A 370 19.61 2.96 -5.12
CA PRO A 370 19.82 1.98 -6.17
C PRO A 370 19.45 0.54 -5.72
N GLU A 371 18.30 0.35 -5.08
CA GLU A 371 17.82 -0.94 -4.56
C GLU A 371 16.43 -1.32 -5.09
N SER A 372 16.06 -2.60 -4.98
CA SER A 372 14.71 -3.07 -5.35
C SER A 372 13.66 -2.62 -4.33
N THR A 373 12.39 -2.56 -4.74
CA THR A 373 11.30 -2.27 -3.78
C THR A 373 11.21 -3.36 -2.70
N ALA A 374 11.52 -4.62 -3.01
CA ALA A 374 11.62 -5.68 -2.01
C ALA A 374 12.71 -5.41 -0.96
N SER A 375 13.91 -4.99 -1.37
CA SER A 375 14.99 -4.59 -0.45
C SER A 375 14.58 -3.39 0.41
N ALA A 376 13.97 -2.38 -0.22
CA ALA A 376 13.44 -1.21 0.49
C ALA A 376 12.37 -1.61 1.52
N LEU A 377 11.45 -2.51 1.17
CA LEU A 377 10.42 -3.03 2.08
C LEU A 377 11.07 -3.71 3.30
N THR A 378 11.99 -4.65 3.07
CA THR A 378 12.72 -5.34 4.15
C THR A 378 13.47 -4.37 5.05
N ASN A 379 14.14 -3.37 4.47
CA ASN A 379 14.89 -2.38 5.23
C ASN A 379 14.00 -1.48 6.11
N VAL A 380 12.70 -1.38 5.83
CA VAL A 380 11.75 -0.59 6.61
C VAL A 380 10.96 -1.47 7.58
N VAL A 381 10.22 -2.47 7.11
CA VAL A 381 9.28 -3.25 7.93
C VAL A 381 9.77 -4.65 8.28
N GLY A 382 10.83 -5.14 7.64
CA GLY A 382 11.42 -6.44 7.92
C GLY A 382 12.21 -6.47 9.23
N PRO A 383 12.69 -7.66 9.66
CA PRO A 383 13.46 -7.81 10.88
C PRO A 383 14.70 -6.90 10.91
N GLY A 384 14.83 -6.12 11.98
CA GLY A 384 15.89 -5.14 12.15
C GLY A 384 15.70 -3.84 11.36
N GLY A 385 14.61 -3.67 10.59
CA GLY A 385 14.31 -2.50 9.75
C GLY A 385 13.99 -1.22 10.51
N GLU A 386 13.77 -0.11 9.78
CA GLU A 386 13.48 1.22 10.36
C GLU A 386 12.31 1.22 11.35
N LEU A 387 11.25 0.45 11.06
CA LEU A 387 10.07 0.39 11.91
C LEU A 387 10.45 -0.17 13.30
N GLN A 388 11.18 -1.29 13.33
CA GLN A 388 11.71 -1.86 14.57
C GLN A 388 12.69 -0.91 15.26
N ARG A 389 13.60 -0.28 14.51
CA ARG A 389 14.57 0.68 15.06
C ARG A 389 13.88 1.88 15.72
N SER A 390 12.73 2.31 15.20
CA SER A 390 11.96 3.45 15.74
C SER A 390 11.47 3.23 17.18
N ALA A 391 11.41 1.99 17.65
CA ALA A 391 11.03 1.64 19.02
C ALA A 391 12.18 1.83 20.02
N GLY A 392 13.45 1.80 19.58
CA GLY A 392 14.61 1.93 20.46
C GLY A 392 14.62 0.88 21.58
N ASP A 393 14.76 1.34 22.82
CA ASP A 393 14.76 0.52 24.05
C ASP A 393 13.40 -0.11 24.40
N ARG A 394 12.34 0.31 23.71
CA ARG A 394 10.96 -0.19 23.88
C ARG A 394 10.63 -1.38 22.99
N TRP A 395 11.50 -1.72 22.03
CA TRP A 395 11.36 -2.89 21.18
C TRP A 395 11.22 -4.18 22.01
N GLY A 396 10.25 -5.02 21.68
CA GLY A 396 9.96 -6.28 22.39
C GLY A 396 9.38 -6.10 23.80
N ARG A 397 9.08 -4.85 24.22
CA ARG A 397 8.53 -4.54 25.56
C ARG A 397 7.14 -3.89 25.51
N THR A 398 6.78 -3.26 24.41
CA THR A 398 5.57 -2.43 24.29
C THR A 398 4.76 -2.67 23.02
N GLY A 399 5.28 -3.47 22.10
CA GLY A 399 4.75 -3.61 20.74
C GLY A 399 5.10 -2.46 19.79
N GLU A 400 5.75 -1.40 20.27
CA GLU A 400 6.27 -0.37 19.37
C GLU A 400 7.25 -0.97 18.35
N GLY A 401 7.15 -0.48 17.12
CA GLY A 401 7.95 -0.93 15.99
C GLY A 401 7.49 -2.24 15.34
N GLU A 402 6.51 -2.95 15.91
CA GLU A 402 6.01 -4.21 15.34
C GLU A 402 5.05 -3.95 14.18
N GLY A 403 5.21 -4.71 13.09
CA GLY A 403 4.27 -4.68 11.97
C GLY A 403 4.78 -5.36 10.71
N GLY A 404 4.07 -5.11 9.62
CA GLY A 404 4.32 -5.67 8.30
C GLY A 404 3.63 -4.88 7.20
N MET A 405 4.00 -5.18 5.97
CA MET A 405 3.44 -4.53 4.80
C MET A 405 3.43 -5.48 3.61
N ILE A 406 2.35 -5.45 2.85
CA ILE A 406 2.26 -6.07 1.53
C ILE A 406 2.36 -5.00 0.45
N GLY A 407 2.72 -5.39 -0.76
CA GLY A 407 2.78 -4.48 -1.88
C GLY A 407 2.87 -5.17 -3.22
N ILE A 408 2.84 -4.37 -4.28
CA ILE A 408 3.14 -4.79 -5.64
C ILE A 408 4.08 -3.77 -6.25
N GLU A 409 5.19 -4.22 -6.81
CA GLU A 409 6.00 -3.45 -7.75
C GLU A 409 5.62 -3.83 -9.19
N SER A 410 5.53 -2.85 -10.07
CA SER A 410 5.45 -3.04 -11.52
C SER A 410 6.52 -2.22 -12.22
N VAL A 411 7.21 -2.84 -13.17
CA VAL A 411 8.23 -2.23 -14.02
C VAL A 411 7.82 -2.47 -15.46
N VAL A 412 7.55 -1.39 -16.16
CA VAL A 412 7.08 -1.37 -17.55
C VAL A 412 8.09 -0.65 -18.40
N GLU A 413 8.67 -1.35 -19.36
CA GLU A 413 9.59 -0.79 -20.35
C GLU A 413 8.83 -0.59 -21.68
N THR A 414 8.85 0.63 -22.19
CA THR A 414 8.24 1.00 -23.48
C THR A 414 9.29 1.54 -24.44
N ASP A 415 9.15 1.23 -25.73
CA ASP A 415 9.98 1.82 -26.78
C ASP A 415 9.66 3.31 -26.91
N GLY A 416 10.67 4.17 -26.79
CA GLY A 416 10.48 5.63 -26.76
C GLY A 416 10.00 6.26 -28.08
N LYS A 417 10.01 5.52 -29.21
CA LYS A 417 9.50 5.98 -30.51
C LYS A 417 8.08 5.54 -30.78
N THR A 418 7.78 4.28 -30.45
CA THR A 418 6.52 3.62 -30.81
C THR A 418 5.54 3.52 -29.65
N GLY A 419 6.01 3.70 -28.41
CA GLY A 419 5.23 3.49 -27.19
C GLY A 419 4.87 2.02 -26.93
N GLN A 420 5.37 1.08 -27.74
CA GLN A 420 5.07 -0.33 -27.58
C GLN A 420 5.76 -0.91 -26.36
N LEU A 421 5.08 -1.82 -25.66
CA LEU A 421 5.64 -2.58 -24.55
C LEU A 421 6.80 -3.45 -25.03
N VAL A 422 7.96 -3.23 -24.44
CA VAL A 422 9.20 -4.00 -24.66
C VAL A 422 9.36 -5.06 -23.60
N ARG A 423 9.02 -4.74 -22.34
CA ARG A 423 9.14 -5.65 -21.22
C ARG A 423 8.21 -5.23 -20.08
N VAL A 424 7.64 -6.22 -19.40
CA VAL A 424 6.89 -6.01 -18.17
C VAL A 424 7.41 -6.97 -17.11
N ARG A 425 7.57 -6.50 -15.88
CA ARG A 425 7.79 -7.30 -14.68
C ARG A 425 6.87 -6.79 -13.59
N SER A 426 6.23 -7.69 -12.87
CA SER A 426 5.56 -7.36 -11.61
C SER A 426 5.99 -8.31 -10.52
N GLU A 427 6.10 -7.80 -9.29
CA GLU A 427 6.52 -8.57 -8.12
C GLU A 427 5.58 -8.28 -6.96
N ILE A 428 5.15 -9.33 -6.28
CA ILE A 428 4.41 -9.22 -5.02
C ILE A 428 5.44 -9.04 -3.90
N LEU A 429 5.23 -8.03 -3.08
CA LEU A 429 6.09 -7.66 -1.98
C LEU A 429 5.39 -8.01 -0.67
N MET A 430 6.11 -8.61 0.27
CA MET A 430 5.59 -8.90 1.60
C MET A 430 6.75 -9.06 2.58
N ASP A 431 6.73 -8.32 3.67
CA ASP A 431 7.71 -8.48 4.76
C ASP A 431 7.12 -7.95 6.07
N TYR A 432 7.64 -8.42 7.19
CA TYR A 432 7.19 -8.07 8.53
C TYR A 432 8.24 -8.47 9.59
N ASN A 433 8.23 -7.78 10.73
CA ASN A 433 9.20 -7.97 11.82
C ASN A 433 8.59 -8.58 13.09
N CYS A 434 7.29 -8.87 13.08
CA CYS A 434 6.54 -9.44 14.19
C CYS A 434 6.34 -10.96 14.07
N GLY A 435 5.57 -11.56 14.99
CA GLY A 435 5.37 -13.02 15.06
C GLY A 435 4.72 -13.64 13.81
N GLY A 436 3.82 -12.91 13.14
CA GLY A 436 3.24 -13.32 11.86
C GLY A 436 2.40 -12.22 11.22
N MET A 437 1.94 -12.49 9.99
CA MET A 437 1.06 -11.62 9.21
C MET A 437 0.14 -12.46 8.33
N TYR A 438 -1.18 -12.36 8.54
CA TYR A 438 -2.18 -13.03 7.70
C TYR A 438 -2.12 -12.46 6.29
N ARG A 439 -1.82 -13.29 5.27
CA ARG A 439 -1.72 -12.83 3.88
C ARG A 439 -2.13 -13.91 2.88
N ALA A 440 -2.68 -13.47 1.76
CA ALA A 440 -3.00 -14.33 0.62
C ALA A 440 -2.80 -13.60 -0.71
N TRP A 441 -2.48 -14.35 -1.76
CA TRP A 441 -2.19 -13.80 -3.08
C TRP A 441 -2.37 -14.82 -4.19
N ILE A 442 -2.35 -14.34 -5.43
CA ILE A 442 -2.24 -15.17 -6.63
C ILE A 442 -0.78 -15.22 -7.09
N ASP A 443 -0.18 -16.42 -7.11
CA ASP A 443 1.19 -16.61 -7.56
C ASP A 443 1.34 -16.43 -9.09
N GLU A 444 2.57 -16.43 -9.59
CA GLU A 444 2.85 -16.26 -11.03
C GLU A 444 2.25 -17.36 -11.92
N LYS A 445 1.83 -18.48 -11.34
CA LYS A 445 1.16 -19.59 -12.04
C LYS A 445 -0.36 -19.50 -11.94
N GLY A 446 -0.91 -18.42 -11.37
CA GLY A 446 -2.34 -18.24 -11.18
C GLY A 446 -2.91 -19.04 -10.00
N ARG A 447 -2.06 -19.57 -9.10
CA ARG A 447 -2.51 -20.38 -7.97
C ARG A 447 -2.72 -19.52 -6.74
N VAL A 448 -3.79 -19.82 -6.01
CA VAL A 448 -4.04 -19.22 -4.70
C VAL A 448 -2.97 -19.68 -3.71
N ARG A 449 -2.39 -18.73 -3.00
CA ARG A 449 -1.44 -18.95 -1.91
C ARG A 449 -1.92 -18.18 -0.69
N MET A 450 -1.64 -18.74 0.48
CA MET A 450 -1.76 -18.03 1.74
C MET A 450 -0.55 -18.37 2.61
N SER A 451 -0.19 -17.44 3.48
CA SER A 451 0.75 -17.70 4.56
C SER A 451 0.42 -16.81 5.77
N ILE A 452 0.82 -17.27 6.96
CA ILE A 452 0.84 -16.45 8.18
C ILE A 452 2.30 -16.22 8.61
N TRP A 453 3.19 -17.18 8.32
CA TRP A 453 4.58 -17.22 8.80
C TRP A 453 5.60 -17.27 7.65
N ASN A 454 6.85 -16.87 7.87
CA ASN A 454 7.87 -16.76 6.80
C ASN A 454 8.37 -18.12 6.28
N ASN A 455 8.10 -19.21 7.00
CA ASN A 455 8.51 -20.56 6.60
C ASN A 455 7.46 -21.20 5.69
N GLU A 456 7.47 -20.84 4.40
CA GLU A 456 6.57 -21.40 3.38
C GLU A 456 6.66 -22.95 3.24
N GLY A 457 7.75 -23.57 3.72
CA GLY A 457 8.02 -25.02 3.59
C GLY A 457 7.37 -25.94 4.65
N GLU A 458 6.70 -25.37 5.65
CA GLU A 458 6.09 -26.12 6.75
C GLU A 458 4.61 -25.81 6.95
N ASP A 459 3.96 -25.12 6.01
CA ASP A 459 2.50 -25.09 6.00
C ASP A 459 2.02 -26.52 5.66
N PRO A 460 1.32 -27.23 6.57
CA PRO A 460 1.01 -28.66 6.41
C PRO A 460 0.30 -28.99 5.10
N GLU A 461 -0.41 -28.01 4.51
CA GLU A 461 -1.24 -28.21 3.32
C GLU A 461 -0.69 -27.58 2.04
N ASN A 462 0.39 -26.79 2.08
CA ASN A 462 1.04 -26.28 0.85
C ASN A 462 1.90 -27.35 0.14
N ARG A 463 1.87 -28.61 0.61
CA ARG A 463 2.60 -29.77 0.06
C ARG A 463 1.83 -30.56 -1.01
N HIS A 464 0.64 -30.12 -1.41
CA HIS A 464 -0.20 -30.84 -2.39
C HIS A 464 -0.51 -30.01 -3.63
#